data_AF-A0A8H3DYF1-F1
#
_entry.id   AF-A0A8H3DYF1-F1
#
_cell.length_a   1.000
_cell.length_b   1.000
_cell.length_c   1.000
_cell.angle_alpha   90.00
_cell.angle_beta   90.00
_cell.angle_gamma   90.00
#
_symmetry.space_group_name_H-M   'P 1'
#
loop_
_entity.id
_entity.type
_entity.pdbx_description
1 polymer ?
#
loop_
_entity_poly.entity_id
_entity_poly.type
_entity_poly.pdbx_seq_one_letter_code
_entity_poly.pdbx_strand_id
1 'polypeptide(L)'
;MPHKRAKRSTREAERKSRQTDLAPSPMSSEPVPKGMARVLDAERVQREYRAQLKKKQADKNESKGIELLPGESLREFNRRVEEVHRPLVRGALKRSKGDEKGKGKRKREEDEEPVREFASVSSSAPKRLREVALAPPVLTKGPRGSGVGKSGDKAPAISMARKVVLEQERERAVKLYRALKASKQPSGESNNGKARIE
;
A
#
# COMPACT_ATOMS: atom_id res chain seq x y z
N MET A 1 24.05 -56.63 -5.58
CA MET A 1 24.35 -55.41 -6.37
C MET A 1 23.40 -55.33 -7.56
N PRO A 2 22.62 -54.24 -7.73
CA PRO A 2 21.71 -54.11 -8.87
C PRO A 2 22.47 -54.15 -10.19
N HIS A 3 22.20 -55.16 -11.02
CA HIS A 3 22.96 -55.47 -12.23
C HIS A 3 22.88 -54.36 -13.29
N LYS A 4 23.98 -54.09 -14.01
CA LYS A 4 24.10 -53.04 -15.05
C LYS A 4 22.99 -53.09 -16.12
N ARG A 5 22.40 -54.27 -16.38
CA ARG A 5 21.30 -54.47 -17.34
C ARG A 5 20.00 -53.79 -16.91
N ALA A 6 19.68 -53.75 -15.61
CA ALA A 6 18.46 -53.10 -15.10
C ALA A 6 18.50 -51.57 -15.29
N LYS A 7 19.68 -50.95 -15.16
CA LYS A 7 19.88 -49.50 -15.38
C LYS A 7 19.77 -49.10 -16.85
N ARG A 8 20.13 -50.00 -17.77
CA ARG A 8 19.99 -49.75 -19.22
C ARG A 8 18.52 -49.84 -19.65
N SER A 9 17.81 -50.87 -19.18
CA SER A 9 16.37 -51.04 -19.46
C SER A 9 15.55 -49.84 -18.98
N THR A 10 15.76 -49.40 -17.73
CA THR A 10 15.09 -48.22 -17.18
C THR A 10 15.42 -46.94 -17.96
N ARG A 11 16.68 -46.73 -18.36
CA ARG A 11 17.08 -45.58 -19.18
C ARG A 11 16.49 -45.62 -20.59
N GLU A 12 16.39 -46.79 -21.22
CA GLU A 12 15.77 -46.95 -22.53
C GLU A 12 14.24 -46.81 -22.46
N ALA A 13 13.60 -47.30 -21.39
CA ALA A 13 12.19 -47.07 -21.10
C ALA A 13 11.88 -45.59 -20.85
N GLU A 14 12.71 -44.91 -20.05
CA GLU A 14 12.62 -43.46 -19.82
C GLU A 14 12.87 -42.65 -21.10
N ARG A 15 13.79 -43.07 -21.97
CA ARG A 15 14.05 -42.41 -23.26
C ARG A 15 12.94 -42.66 -24.28
N LYS A 16 12.21 -43.77 -24.18
CA LYS A 16 11.03 -44.04 -25.02
C LYS A 16 9.79 -43.29 -24.51
N SER A 17 9.63 -43.17 -23.18
CA SER A 17 8.52 -42.41 -22.58
C SER A 17 8.71 -40.90 -22.69
N ARG A 18 9.95 -40.42 -22.54
CA ARG A 18 10.37 -39.08 -22.96
C ARG A 18 10.49 -39.11 -24.47
N GLN A 19 9.34 -39.02 -25.14
CA GLN A 19 9.18 -38.82 -26.58
C GLN A 19 10.41 -38.12 -27.18
N THR A 20 10.97 -38.71 -28.24
CA THR A 20 12.25 -38.34 -28.85
C THR A 20 12.51 -36.84 -28.79
N ASP A 21 13.67 -36.47 -28.23
CA ASP A 21 14.27 -35.12 -28.27
C ASP A 21 14.66 -34.75 -29.71
N LEU A 22 13.72 -34.92 -30.63
CA LEU A 22 13.75 -34.34 -31.96
C LEU A 22 13.64 -32.85 -31.72
N ALA A 23 14.55 -32.09 -32.33
CA ALA A 23 14.39 -30.65 -32.41
C ALA A 23 12.96 -30.36 -32.88
N PRO A 24 12.26 -29.39 -32.27
CA PRO A 24 10.91 -29.02 -32.69
C PRO A 24 10.94 -28.84 -34.20
N SER A 25 10.11 -29.60 -34.91
CA SER A 25 10.04 -29.48 -36.36
C SER A 25 9.74 -28.01 -36.68
N PRO A 26 10.41 -27.41 -37.68
CA PRO A 26 10.02 -26.08 -38.13
C PRO A 26 8.57 -26.20 -38.60
N MET A 27 7.64 -25.68 -37.80
CA MET A 27 6.23 -25.66 -38.14
C MET A 27 6.02 -24.59 -39.21
N SER A 28 6.38 -24.95 -40.44
CA SER A 28 6.23 -24.12 -41.64
C SER A 28 4.77 -24.01 -42.10
N SER A 29 3.84 -24.71 -41.45
CA SER A 29 2.44 -24.85 -41.85
C SER A 29 1.43 -24.23 -40.88
N GLU A 30 1.86 -23.48 -39.87
CA GLU A 30 0.91 -22.69 -39.08
C GLU A 30 0.36 -21.54 -39.94
N PRO A 31 -0.97 -21.34 -39.98
CA PRO A 31 -1.58 -20.28 -40.77
C PRO A 31 -1.21 -18.87 -40.29
N VAL A 32 -0.59 -18.77 -39.10
CA VAL A 32 -0.27 -17.52 -38.44
C VAL A 32 1.24 -17.41 -38.22
N PRO A 33 1.88 -16.31 -38.68
CA PRO A 33 3.29 -16.06 -38.41
C PRO A 33 3.62 -16.06 -36.91
N LYS A 34 4.79 -16.59 -36.53
CA LYS A 34 5.25 -16.74 -35.14
C LYS A 34 5.14 -15.47 -34.27
N GLY A 35 5.38 -14.30 -34.86
CA GLY A 35 5.22 -13.01 -34.17
C GLY A 35 3.77 -12.74 -33.77
N MET A 36 2.84 -13.04 -34.67
CA MET A 36 1.40 -12.87 -34.45
C MET A 36 0.85 -13.95 -33.50
N ALA A 37 1.33 -15.19 -33.58
CA ALA A 37 1.01 -16.24 -32.61
C ALA A 37 1.38 -15.84 -31.17
N ARG A 38 2.57 -15.23 -30.98
CA ARG A 38 2.98 -14.71 -29.66
C ARG A 38 2.07 -13.60 -29.14
N VAL A 39 1.57 -12.73 -30.02
CA VAL A 39 0.68 -11.63 -29.65
C VAL A 39 -0.70 -12.17 -29.26
N LEU A 40 -1.24 -13.14 -30.01
CA LEU A 40 -2.52 -13.77 -29.71
C LEU A 40 -2.47 -14.58 -28.41
N ASP A 41 -1.38 -15.30 -28.16
CA ASP A 41 -1.19 -16.08 -26.94
C ASP A 41 -0.78 -15.23 -25.71
N ALA A 42 -0.36 -13.98 -25.91
CA ALA A 42 0.18 -13.13 -24.85
C ALA A 42 -0.78 -12.99 -23.67
N GLU A 43 -2.08 -12.86 -23.94
CA GLU A 43 -3.08 -12.71 -22.88
C GLU A 43 -3.22 -13.99 -22.05
N ARG A 44 -3.22 -15.17 -22.69
CA ARG A 44 -3.25 -16.47 -22.00
C ARG A 44 -2.04 -16.63 -21.09
N VAL A 45 -0.84 -16.36 -21.62
CA VAL A 45 0.43 -16.45 -20.86
C VAL A 45 0.43 -15.49 -19.67
N GLN A 46 -0.04 -14.25 -19.86
CA GLN A 46 -0.14 -13.27 -18.76
C GLN A 46 -1.15 -13.70 -17.69
N ARG A 47 -2.31 -14.22 -18.08
CA ARG A 47 -3.33 -14.73 -17.15
C ARG A 47 -2.81 -15.92 -16.36
N GLU A 48 -2.18 -16.88 -17.02
CA GLU A 48 -1.57 -18.05 -16.39
C GLU A 48 -0.48 -17.65 -15.40
N TYR A 49 0.41 -16.73 -15.80
CA TYR A 49 1.46 -16.23 -14.92
C TYR A 49 0.90 -15.55 -13.67
N ARG A 50 -0.12 -14.69 -13.82
CA ARG A 50 -0.80 -14.05 -12.69
C ARG A 50 -1.52 -15.05 -11.80
N ALA A 51 -2.15 -16.08 -12.37
CA ALA A 51 -2.80 -17.15 -11.62
C ALA A 51 -1.79 -17.99 -10.83
N GLN A 52 -0.65 -18.35 -11.44
CA GLN A 52 0.44 -19.05 -10.75
C GLN A 52 1.03 -18.22 -9.61
N LEU A 53 1.19 -16.90 -9.81
CA LEU A 53 1.59 -15.99 -8.74
C LEU A 53 0.61 -15.97 -7.57
N LYS A 54 -0.70 -15.93 -7.86
CA LYS A 54 -1.75 -16.00 -6.82
C LYS A 54 -1.72 -17.33 -6.07
N LYS A 55 -1.61 -18.46 -6.78
CA LYS A 55 -1.48 -19.79 -6.15
C LYS A 55 -0.25 -19.87 -5.23
N LYS A 56 0.93 -19.48 -5.72
CA LYS A 56 2.16 -19.43 -4.92
C LYS A 56 2.07 -18.51 -3.69
N GLN A 57 1.24 -17.47 -3.74
CA GLN A 57 0.99 -16.60 -2.58
C GLN A 57 -0.01 -17.22 -1.61
N ALA A 58 -1.07 -17.87 -2.11
CA ALA A 58 -2.03 -18.60 -1.30
C ALA A 58 -1.36 -19.77 -0.55
N ASP A 59 -0.60 -20.61 -1.24
CA ASP A 59 0.15 -21.74 -0.66
C ASP A 59 1.12 -21.26 0.45
N LYS A 60 1.71 -20.07 0.27
CA LYS A 60 2.61 -19.45 1.26
C LYS A 60 1.89 -18.84 2.45
N ASN A 61 0.62 -18.50 2.33
CA ASN A 61 -0.18 -17.92 3.41
C ASN A 61 -0.90 -19.02 4.21
N GLU A 62 -1.38 -20.07 3.55
CA GLU A 62 -2.04 -21.22 4.20
C GLU A 62 -1.08 -22.02 5.08
N SER A 63 0.19 -22.16 4.66
CA SER A 63 1.24 -22.83 5.46
C SER A 63 1.70 -22.04 6.71
N LYS A 64 1.12 -20.88 6.98
CA LYS A 64 1.53 -19.97 8.06
C LYS A 64 0.43 -19.67 9.06
N GLY A 65 -0.62 -20.48 9.18
CA GLY A 65 -1.56 -20.36 10.30
C GLY A 65 -0.80 -20.51 11.62
N ILE A 66 -0.72 -19.44 12.42
CA ILE A 66 0.02 -19.43 13.69
C ILE A 66 -1.01 -19.62 14.79
N GLU A 67 -1.04 -20.83 15.34
CA GLU A 67 -1.85 -21.17 16.50
C GLU A 67 -1.01 -21.10 17.78
N LEU A 68 -1.68 -20.90 18.90
CA LEU A 68 -1.08 -21.02 20.24
C LEU A 68 -0.72 -22.49 20.45
N LEU A 69 0.57 -22.78 20.68
CA LEU A 69 0.95 -24.14 21.02
C LEU A 69 0.55 -24.45 22.47
N PRO A 70 0.19 -25.72 22.78
CA PRO A 70 -0.13 -26.10 24.14
C PRO A 70 1.09 -25.90 25.05
N GLY A 71 0.93 -25.12 26.12
CA GLY A 71 1.98 -24.82 27.10
C GLY A 71 2.86 -23.61 26.75
N GLU A 72 2.64 -22.94 25.62
CA GLU A 72 3.33 -21.71 25.27
C GLU A 72 2.74 -20.49 25.99
N SER A 73 3.59 -19.56 26.43
CA SER A 73 3.12 -18.28 26.94
C SER A 73 2.66 -17.37 25.79
N LEU A 74 1.70 -16.48 26.05
CA LEU A 74 1.25 -15.50 25.04
C LEU A 74 2.39 -14.63 24.50
N ARG A 75 3.46 -14.43 25.29
CA ARG A 75 4.64 -13.66 24.90
C ARG A 75 5.47 -14.40 23.84
N GLU A 76 5.69 -15.70 24.00
CA GLU A 76 6.34 -16.54 22.97
C GLU A 76 5.50 -16.57 21.69
N PHE A 77 4.16 -16.69 21.82
CA PHE A 77 3.25 -16.69 20.67
C PHE A 77 3.37 -15.39 19.88
N ASN A 78 3.29 -14.24 20.56
CA ASN A 78 3.45 -12.93 19.92
C ASN A 78 4.80 -12.80 19.21
N ARG A 79 5.88 -13.36 19.79
CA ARG A 79 7.20 -13.34 19.15
C ARG A 79 7.21 -14.15 17.84
N ARG A 80 6.60 -15.34 17.82
CA ARG A 80 6.48 -16.14 16.58
C ARG A 80 5.60 -15.46 15.54
N VAL A 81 4.48 -14.88 15.97
CA VAL A 81 3.61 -14.07 15.11
C VAL A 81 4.42 -12.96 14.45
N GLU A 82 5.18 -12.20 15.23
CA GLU A 82 6.06 -11.15 14.72
C GLU A 82 7.12 -11.68 13.75
N GLU A 83 7.77 -12.81 14.05
CA GLU A 83 8.79 -13.42 13.19
C GLU A 83 8.24 -13.83 11.82
N VAL A 84 7.04 -14.42 11.78
CA VAL A 84 6.37 -14.86 10.53
C VAL A 84 5.90 -13.67 9.69
N HIS A 85 5.40 -12.61 10.32
CA HIS A 85 4.95 -11.40 9.62
C HIS A 85 6.08 -10.40 9.32
N ARG A 86 7.22 -10.49 10.02
CA ARG A 86 8.41 -9.64 9.83
C ARG A 86 8.82 -9.43 8.37
N PRO A 87 8.94 -10.47 7.52
CA PRO A 87 9.35 -10.28 6.13
C PRO A 87 8.32 -9.50 5.31
N LEU A 88 7.01 -9.65 5.60
CA LEU A 88 5.96 -8.89 4.92
C LEU A 88 6.03 -7.40 5.29
N VAL A 89 6.16 -7.11 6.58
CA VAL A 89 6.30 -5.74 7.11
C VAL A 89 7.59 -5.09 6.60
N ARG A 90 8.73 -5.81 6.67
CA ARG A 90 10.02 -5.32 6.14
C ARG A 90 9.95 -5.07 4.63
N GLY A 91 9.28 -5.94 3.89
CA GLY A 91 9.03 -5.76 2.47
C GLY A 91 8.19 -4.52 2.16
N ALA A 92 7.12 -4.29 2.92
CA ALA A 92 6.28 -3.09 2.79
C ALA A 92 7.06 -1.81 3.08
N LEU A 93 7.83 -1.77 4.18
CA LEU A 93 8.68 -0.63 4.53
C LEU A 93 9.79 -0.38 3.49
N LYS A 94 10.34 -1.43 2.87
CA LYS A 94 11.35 -1.27 1.82
C LYS A 94 10.74 -0.69 0.54
N ARG A 95 9.52 -1.09 0.19
CA ARG A 95 8.79 -0.57 -0.97
C ARG A 95 8.45 0.91 -0.77
N SER A 96 7.89 1.28 0.38
CA SER A 96 7.56 2.69 0.67
C SER A 96 8.79 3.60 0.64
N LYS A 97 9.92 3.15 1.22
CA LYS A 97 11.19 3.89 1.16
C LYS A 97 11.78 4.00 -0.25
N GLY A 98 11.52 3.03 -1.12
CA GLY A 98 11.95 3.07 -2.52
C GLY A 98 11.22 4.14 -3.33
N ASP A 99 9.92 4.28 -3.10
CA ASP A 99 9.08 5.29 -3.76
C ASP A 99 9.45 6.72 -3.32
N GLU A 100 9.83 6.90 -2.05
CA GLU A 100 10.34 8.20 -1.54
C GLU A 100 11.66 8.61 -2.23
N LYS A 101 12.60 7.68 -2.41
CA LYS A 101 13.89 7.97 -3.06
C LYS A 101 13.76 8.17 -4.58
N GLY A 102 12.84 7.47 -5.23
CA GLY A 102 12.60 7.61 -6.68
C GLY A 102 12.02 8.98 -7.06
N LYS A 103 11.19 9.58 -6.18
CA LYS A 103 10.65 10.94 -6.38
C LYS A 103 11.72 12.04 -6.22
N GLY A 104 12.78 11.79 -5.44
CA GLY A 104 13.90 12.72 -5.30
C GLY A 104 14.83 12.76 -6.51
N LYS A 105 14.90 11.68 -7.31
CA LYS A 105 15.81 11.61 -8.46
C LYS A 105 15.18 12.02 -9.80
N ARG A 106 13.85 12.03 -9.91
CA ARG A 106 13.10 12.56 -11.07
C ARG A 106 12.85 14.08 -11.00
N LYS A 107 13.34 14.75 -9.95
CA LYS A 107 13.31 16.20 -9.74
C LYS A 107 14.72 16.81 -9.74
N ARG A 108 15.62 16.31 -10.59
CA ARG A 108 17.03 16.78 -10.62
C ARG A 108 17.53 17.19 -12.00
N GLU A 109 16.62 17.47 -12.92
CA GLU A 109 16.91 18.12 -14.20
C GLU A 109 15.82 19.17 -14.41
N GLU A 110 15.97 20.29 -13.70
CA GLU A 110 15.43 21.64 -13.90
C GLU A 110 15.59 22.38 -12.57
N ASP A 111 16.09 23.60 -12.67
CA ASP A 111 16.75 24.38 -11.62
C ASP A 111 15.90 24.75 -10.39
N GLU A 112 16.62 25.24 -9.37
CA GLU A 112 16.21 25.84 -8.10
C GLU A 112 16.19 24.90 -6.88
N GLU A 113 17.16 25.10 -6.00
CA GLU A 113 17.27 24.37 -4.74
C GLU A 113 15.98 24.51 -3.93
N PRO A 114 15.38 23.40 -3.46
CA PRO A 114 14.23 23.47 -2.58
C PRO A 114 14.69 24.12 -1.27
N VAL A 115 14.24 25.35 -1.03
CA VAL A 115 14.39 26.04 0.25
C VAL A 115 13.87 25.10 1.34
N ARG A 116 14.79 24.51 2.09
CA ARG A 116 14.47 23.70 3.26
C ARG A 116 13.74 24.61 4.24
N GLU A 117 12.49 24.29 4.55
CA GLU A 117 11.62 25.06 5.47
C GLU A 117 12.14 25.09 6.92
N PHE A 118 13.21 24.36 7.21
CA PHE A 118 14.00 24.53 8.42
C PHE A 118 15.34 25.12 7.99
N ALA A 119 15.62 26.34 8.44
CA ALA A 119 16.97 26.89 8.37
C ALA A 119 17.92 25.88 9.02
N SER A 120 18.80 25.25 8.25
CA SER A 120 19.92 24.53 8.86
C SER A 120 20.79 25.59 9.49
N VAL A 121 20.68 25.76 10.80
CA VAL A 121 21.49 26.71 11.55
C VAL A 121 22.93 26.23 11.44
N SER A 122 23.65 26.75 10.44
CA SER A 122 25.07 26.52 10.24
C SER A 122 25.84 27.39 11.25
N SER A 123 25.60 27.15 12.54
CA SER A 123 26.39 27.76 13.61
C SER A 123 27.15 26.65 14.33
N SER A 124 28.47 26.66 14.16
CA SER A 124 29.41 25.71 14.78
C SER A 124 29.37 25.71 16.33
N ALA A 125 28.72 26.68 16.97
CA ALA A 125 28.63 26.79 18.42
C ALA A 125 27.27 26.32 18.98
N PRO A 126 27.23 25.44 20.01
CA PRO A 126 25.97 24.97 20.61
C PRO A 126 25.29 26.07 21.44
N LYS A 127 24.06 26.44 21.07
CA LYS A 127 23.24 27.41 21.81
C LYS A 127 22.65 26.79 23.08
N ARG A 128 22.57 27.58 24.16
CA ARG A 128 22.03 27.12 25.45
C ARG A 128 20.51 26.99 25.39
N LEU A 129 19.99 25.96 26.06
CA LEU A 129 18.59 25.52 26.05
C LEU A 129 17.54 26.63 26.32
N ARG A 130 17.95 27.73 26.98
CA ARG A 130 17.09 28.85 27.37
C ARG A 130 16.88 29.91 26.27
N GLU A 131 17.61 29.82 25.16
CA GLU A 131 17.48 30.76 24.01
C GLU A 131 16.44 30.29 22.96
N VAL A 132 15.94 29.07 23.08
CA VAL A 132 15.04 28.44 22.10
C VAL A 132 13.56 28.78 22.38
N ALA A 133 13.27 29.48 23.47
CA ALA A 133 11.91 29.79 23.86
C ALA A 133 11.63 31.29 23.76
N LEU A 134 10.56 31.61 23.00
CA LEU A 134 9.49 32.58 23.31
C LEU A 134 9.16 33.59 22.19
N ALA A 135 8.59 33.08 21.10
CA ALA A 135 7.42 33.69 20.47
C ALA A 135 6.73 32.63 19.59
N PRO A 136 5.42 32.37 19.72
CA PRO A 136 4.72 31.52 18.77
C PRO A 136 4.82 32.16 17.37
N PRO A 137 5.28 31.43 16.33
CA PRO A 137 5.49 32.01 15.02
C PRO A 137 4.15 32.42 14.38
N VAL A 138 4.05 33.66 13.91
CA VAL A 138 2.87 34.16 13.18
C VAL A 138 2.96 33.72 11.71
N LEU A 139 2.07 32.80 11.30
CA LEU A 139 2.00 32.27 9.94
C LEU A 139 1.33 33.28 8.99
N THR A 140 2.12 34.19 8.40
CA THR A 140 1.56 35.25 7.53
C THR A 140 1.30 34.81 6.09
N LYS A 141 1.77 33.63 5.63
CA LYS A 141 1.52 33.12 4.26
C LYS A 141 1.44 31.59 4.23
N GLY A 142 0.32 31.06 3.74
CA GLY A 142 0.14 29.63 3.49
C GLY A 142 1.00 29.12 2.32
N PRO A 143 1.22 27.80 2.22
CA PRO A 143 2.10 27.20 1.23
C PRO A 143 1.63 27.48 -0.20
N ARG A 144 2.53 28.06 -1.00
CA ARG A 144 2.34 28.30 -2.44
C ARG A 144 2.06 26.96 -3.13
N GLY A 145 0.91 26.87 -3.80
CA GLY A 145 0.45 25.66 -4.50
C GLY A 145 -0.77 24.99 -3.88
N SER A 146 -1.10 25.33 -2.62
CA SER A 146 -2.49 25.21 -2.18
C SER A 146 -3.23 26.41 -2.77
N GLY A 147 -4.27 26.19 -3.57
CA GLY A 147 -5.15 27.25 -4.09
C GLY A 147 -5.94 27.98 -2.99
N VAL A 148 -5.45 27.98 -1.76
CA VAL A 148 -6.01 28.69 -0.62
C VAL A 148 -5.42 30.09 -0.65
N GLY A 149 -5.96 30.95 -1.51
CA GLY A 149 -5.64 32.37 -1.46
C GLY A 149 -5.76 33.17 -2.75
N LYS A 150 -6.15 32.58 -3.89
CA LYS A 150 -6.34 33.37 -5.11
C LYS A 150 -7.48 32.84 -5.96
N SER A 151 -8.44 33.73 -6.21
CA SER A 151 -9.65 33.60 -7.04
C SER A 151 -10.70 32.60 -6.57
N GLY A 152 -11.95 33.06 -6.53
CA GLY A 152 -13.12 32.31 -6.11
C GLY A 152 -13.43 31.08 -6.95
N ASP A 153 -14.28 30.25 -6.37
CA ASP A 153 -15.13 29.28 -7.06
C ASP A 153 -14.42 28.26 -7.95
N LYS A 154 -13.70 27.31 -7.35
CA LYS A 154 -13.76 25.87 -7.70
C LYS A 154 -12.95 25.04 -6.71
N ALA A 155 -13.62 24.09 -6.06
CA ALA A 155 -12.96 23.05 -5.28
C ALA A 155 -11.95 22.28 -6.15
N PRO A 156 -10.84 21.78 -5.59
CA PRO A 156 -9.87 20.98 -6.33
C PRO A 156 -10.57 19.80 -7.01
N ALA A 157 -10.27 19.55 -8.28
CA ALA A 157 -10.89 18.48 -9.06
C ALA A 157 -10.58 17.10 -8.43
N ILE A 158 -11.53 16.59 -7.65
CA ILE A 158 -11.47 15.28 -7.00
C ILE A 158 -11.91 14.22 -8.03
N SER A 159 -11.17 13.11 -8.13
CA SER A 159 -11.56 11.99 -9.00
C SER A 159 -12.95 11.45 -8.61
N MET A 160 -13.74 10.99 -9.60
CA MET A 160 -15.11 10.51 -9.36
C MET A 160 -15.19 9.42 -8.28
N ALA A 161 -14.23 8.49 -8.27
CA ALA A 161 -14.16 7.45 -7.23
C ALA A 161 -13.98 8.05 -5.81
N ARG A 162 -13.15 9.09 -5.67
CA ARG A 162 -12.94 9.76 -4.39
C ARG A 162 -14.15 10.62 -3.99
N LYS A 163 -14.88 11.18 -4.97
CA LYS A 163 -16.12 11.90 -4.73
C LYS A 163 -17.19 11.00 -4.09
N VAL A 164 -17.35 9.78 -4.60
CA VAL A 164 -18.29 8.78 -4.05
C VAL A 164 -17.96 8.43 -2.59
N VAL A 165 -16.67 8.23 -2.26
CA VAL A 165 -16.24 7.95 -0.88
C VAL A 165 -16.56 9.11 0.05
N LEU A 166 -16.24 10.35 -0.38
CA LEU A 166 -16.53 11.54 0.42
C LEU A 166 -18.03 11.78 0.64
N GLU A 167 -18.87 11.45 -0.34
CA GLU A 167 -20.33 11.53 -0.23
C GLU A 167 -20.86 10.53 0.81
N GLN A 168 -20.35 9.29 0.83
CA GLN A 168 -20.71 8.29 1.84
C GLN A 168 -20.31 8.73 3.26
N GLU A 169 -19.11 9.28 3.42
CA GLU A 169 -18.64 9.81 4.71
C GLU A 169 -19.49 11.00 5.18
N ARG A 170 -19.86 11.88 4.24
CA ARG A 170 -20.75 13.01 4.52
C ARG A 170 -22.12 12.54 5.02
N GLU A 171 -22.73 11.55 4.38
CA GLU A 171 -24.02 11.01 4.82
C GLU A 171 -23.94 10.40 6.22
N ARG A 172 -22.87 9.64 6.50
CA ARG A 172 -22.63 9.07 7.84
C ARG A 172 -22.49 10.16 8.89
N ALA A 173 -21.70 11.20 8.61
CA ALA A 173 -21.51 12.32 9.52
C ALA A 173 -22.82 13.09 9.78
N VAL A 174 -23.63 13.33 8.75
CA VAL A 174 -24.93 14.00 8.89
C VAL A 174 -25.90 13.15 9.72
N LYS A 175 -25.93 11.83 9.50
CA LYS A 175 -26.77 10.92 10.30
C LYS A 175 -26.39 10.94 11.78
N LEU A 176 -25.09 10.85 12.08
CA LEU A 176 -24.58 10.94 13.45
C LEU A 176 -24.89 12.29 14.09
N TYR A 177 -24.69 13.39 13.36
CA TYR A 177 -24.99 14.73 13.86
C TYR A 177 -26.49 14.90 14.14
N ARG A 178 -27.37 14.38 13.27
CA ARG A 178 -28.82 14.41 13.49
C ARG A 178 -29.22 13.62 14.73
N ALA A 179 -28.64 12.43 14.94
CA ALA A 179 -28.87 11.63 16.14
C ALA A 179 -28.42 12.37 17.42
N LEU A 180 -27.21 12.95 17.39
CA LEU A 180 -26.67 13.75 18.50
C LEU A 180 -27.49 15.02 18.76
N LYS A 181 -28.06 15.64 17.72
CA LYS A 181 -28.91 16.83 17.88
C LYS A 181 -30.30 16.48 18.41
N ALA A 182 -30.84 15.34 18.00
CA ALA A 182 -32.10 14.80 18.54
C ALA A 182 -31.95 14.44 20.02
N SER A 183 -30.83 13.84 20.42
CA SER A 183 -30.56 13.55 21.84
C SER A 183 -30.20 14.78 22.67
N LYS A 184 -29.73 15.87 22.05
CA LYS A 184 -29.35 17.14 22.70
C LYS A 184 -30.49 18.18 22.73
N GLN A 185 -31.75 17.80 22.49
CA GLN A 185 -32.85 18.74 22.71
C GLN A 185 -32.80 19.26 24.17
N PRO A 186 -32.80 20.58 24.38
CA PRO A 186 -32.57 21.17 25.69
C PRO A 186 -33.79 20.94 26.59
N SER A 187 -33.54 20.48 27.82
CA SER A 187 -34.45 20.59 28.98
C SER A 187 -34.61 22.08 29.37
N GLY A 188 -35.16 22.88 28.47
CA GLY A 188 -35.22 24.34 28.52
C GLY A 188 -36.63 24.91 28.73
N GLU A 189 -37.53 24.17 29.37
CA GLU A 189 -38.87 24.65 29.74
C GLU A 189 -39.17 24.32 31.20
N SER A 190 -38.64 25.11 32.14
CA SER A 190 -39.27 25.41 33.44
C SER A 190 -38.39 26.37 34.23
N ASN A 191 -38.59 27.68 34.06
CA ASN A 191 -38.43 28.68 35.13
C ASN A 191 -38.96 30.02 34.62
N ASN A 192 -40.24 29.99 34.25
CA ASN A 192 -41.06 31.18 34.10
C ASN A 192 -41.70 31.40 35.48
N GLY A 193 -41.18 32.34 36.28
CA GLY A 193 -41.72 32.53 37.63
C GLY A 193 -40.85 33.31 38.61
N LYS A 194 -40.32 34.48 38.22
CA LYS A 194 -39.95 35.51 39.20
C LYS A 194 -40.55 36.84 38.77
N ALA A 195 -41.89 36.88 38.81
CA ALA A 195 -42.64 38.12 38.86
C ALA A 195 -42.37 38.78 40.22
N ARG A 196 -41.64 39.91 40.15
CA ARG A 196 -42.07 41.24 40.62
C ARG A 196 -43.11 41.23 41.77
N ILE A 197 -42.71 41.71 42.95
CA ILE A 197 -43.44 42.20 44.15
C ILE A 197 -42.38 42.07 45.27
N GLU A 198 -41.99 43.02 46.11
CA GLU A 198 -42.31 44.42 46.42
C GLU A 198 -41.05 45.04 47.04
#